data_AF-A0A0C3G8V9-F1
#
_entry.id   AF-A0A0C3G8V9-F1
#
_cell.length_a   1.000
_cell.length_b   1.000
_cell.length_c   1.000
_cell.angle_alpha   90.00
_cell.angle_beta   90.00
_cell.angle_gamma   90.00
#
_symmetry.space_group_name_H-M   'P 1'
#
loop_
_entity.id
_entity.type
_entity.pdbx_description
1 polymer ?
#
loop_
_entity_poly.entity_id
_entity_poly.type
_entity_poly.pdbx_seq_one_letter_code
_entity_poly.pdbx_strand_id
1 'polypeptide(L)'
;MAEARRADTNNVVSSTRLSTPVDEDPQLHGEGLLKEIQDLQRQLQEEKHKNRLLNCGTAVQTLQTSEMIPKPKGSVGETGFSLIAAMKLDKQNPKDKTLYNDILACVRTLAIGAGIDLSCKYKDQSITKMAKLMLAAKEVEPYLAKFEDNWATGQILRQYINGKHKYEAAKARGTVNG
;
A
#
# COMPACT_ATOMS: atom_id res chain seq x y z
N MET A 1 -89.55 0.11 43.52
CA MET A 1 -88.12 -0.23 43.71
C MET A 1 -87.30 0.60 42.72
N ALA A 2 -86.07 0.98 43.11
CA ALA A 2 -85.14 1.95 42.51
C ALA A 2 -85.46 3.42 42.89
N GLU A 3 -84.96 3.98 44.01
CA GLU A 3 -83.55 4.21 44.44
C GLU A 3 -82.87 5.24 43.51
N ALA A 4 -82.99 6.54 43.78
CA ALA A 4 -82.30 7.37 44.78
C ALA A 4 -80.87 7.80 44.39
N ARG A 5 -80.63 9.10 44.62
CA ARG A 5 -79.36 9.82 44.79
C ARG A 5 -78.66 10.36 43.53
N ARG A 6 -78.99 11.63 43.27
CA ARG A 6 -78.07 12.64 42.75
C ARG A 6 -76.95 12.88 43.76
N ALA A 7 -75.72 12.99 43.25
CA ALA A 7 -74.57 13.53 43.96
C ALA A 7 -73.93 14.63 43.11
N ASP A 8 -73.32 15.54 43.84
CA ASP A 8 -72.99 16.90 43.54
C ASP A 8 -71.56 17.07 42.98
N THR A 9 -71.37 18.20 42.29
CA THR A 9 -70.20 19.11 42.38
C THR A 9 -68.83 18.80 41.74
N ASN A 10 -68.38 19.82 40.99
CA ASN A 10 -67.09 20.52 41.07
C ASN A 10 -65.81 19.88 40.49
N ASN A 11 -65.23 20.54 39.48
CA ASN A 11 -64.14 21.54 39.63
C ASN A 11 -63.00 21.43 38.58
N VAL A 12 -62.65 22.60 38.04
CA VAL A 12 -61.29 23.08 37.70
C VAL A 12 -60.48 22.46 36.54
N VAL A 13 -60.50 23.20 35.43
CA VAL A 13 -59.35 23.86 34.75
C VAL A 13 -57.99 23.14 34.75
N SER A 14 -57.47 22.82 33.56
CA SER A 14 -56.25 23.47 33.02
C SER A 14 -55.85 23.01 31.61
N SER A 15 -55.59 24.04 30.80
CA SER A 15 -54.85 24.13 29.55
C SER A 15 -53.68 23.16 29.38
N THR A 16 -53.52 22.56 28.19
CA THR A 16 -52.19 22.19 27.65
C THR A 16 -52.19 22.35 26.13
N ARG A 17 -51.13 23.03 25.65
CA ARG A 17 -50.95 23.58 24.31
C ARG A 17 -50.53 22.51 23.29
N LEU A 18 -50.92 22.76 22.02
CA LEU A 18 -50.43 22.11 20.80
C LEU A 18 -48.89 22.10 20.73
N SER A 19 -48.33 20.92 20.47
CA SER A 19 -46.91 20.71 20.11
C SER A 19 -46.69 20.98 18.62
N THR A 20 -45.68 21.79 18.32
CA THR A 20 -45.02 21.90 16.99
C THR A 20 -44.01 20.77 16.81
N PRO A 21 -43.83 20.22 15.59
CA PRO A 21 -42.81 19.23 15.28
C PRO A 21 -41.43 19.88 15.09
N VAL A 22 -40.41 19.15 15.54
CA VAL A 22 -38.99 19.52 15.63
C VAL A 22 -38.31 19.40 14.26
N ASP A 23 -37.50 20.42 13.94
CA ASP A 23 -36.51 20.49 12.86
C ASP A 23 -35.49 19.33 12.97
N GLU A 24 -35.34 18.52 11.92
CA GLU A 24 -34.26 17.55 11.79
C GLU A 24 -33.10 18.19 11.01
N ASP A 25 -32.02 18.48 11.73
CA ASP A 25 -30.80 19.12 11.25
C ASP A 25 -29.94 18.14 10.39
N PRO A 26 -29.75 18.37 9.08
CA PRO A 26 -29.08 17.42 8.18
C PRO A 26 -27.56 17.31 8.34
N GLN A 27 -26.93 18.13 9.20
CA GLN A 27 -25.49 18.38 9.14
C GLN A 27 -24.63 17.34 9.89
N LEU A 28 -25.22 16.58 10.83
CA LEU A 28 -24.50 15.65 11.71
C LEU A 28 -24.19 14.28 11.08
N HIS A 29 -24.84 13.92 9.97
CA HIS A 29 -24.69 12.57 9.36
C HIS A 29 -23.52 12.45 8.38
N GLY A 30 -23.02 13.56 7.82
CA GLY A 30 -21.97 13.54 6.79
C GLY A 30 -20.57 13.22 7.34
N GLU A 31 -20.25 13.66 8.55
CA GLU A 31 -18.93 13.46 9.16
C GLU A 31 -18.68 12.00 9.55
N GLY A 32 -19.72 11.30 10.03
CA GLY A 32 -19.66 9.87 10.31
C GLY A 32 -19.38 9.05 9.04
N LEU A 33 -20.05 9.41 7.94
CA LEU A 33 -19.92 8.75 6.66
C LEU A 33 -18.52 8.93 6.05
N LEU A 34 -17.93 10.13 6.17
CA LEU A 34 -16.56 10.40 5.69
C LEU A 34 -15.51 9.62 6.47
N LYS A 35 -15.68 9.51 7.80
CA LYS A 35 -14.79 8.72 8.65
C LYS A 35 -14.87 7.23 8.29
N GLU A 36 -16.07 6.73 8.03
CA GLU A 36 -16.28 5.34 7.60
C GLU A 36 -15.66 5.06 6.22
N ILE A 37 -15.78 5.99 5.26
CA ILE A 37 -15.11 5.87 3.96
C ILE A 37 -13.59 5.81 4.12
N GLN A 38 -13.00 6.64 4.98
CA GLN A 38 -11.56 6.60 5.26
C GLN A 38 -11.12 5.29 5.92
N ASP A 39 -11.89 4.83 6.90
CA ASP A 39 -11.59 3.60 7.62
C ASP A 39 -11.71 2.37 6.70
N LEU A 40 -12.73 2.34 5.83
CA LEU A 40 -12.89 1.30 4.82
C LEU A 40 -11.77 1.32 3.78
N GLN A 41 -11.31 2.51 3.35
CA GLN A 41 -10.16 2.63 2.45
C GLN A 41 -8.87 2.11 3.12
N ARG A 42 -8.67 2.41 4.41
CA ARG A 42 -7.52 1.91 5.19
C ARG A 42 -7.57 0.38 5.31
N GLN A 43 -8.73 -0.17 5.67
CA GLN A 43 -8.92 -1.62 5.75
C GLN A 43 -8.69 -2.30 4.40
N LEU A 44 -9.14 -1.70 3.29
CA LEU A 44 -8.91 -2.26 1.94
C LEU A 44 -7.42 -2.28 1.58
N GLN A 45 -6.65 -1.28 2.00
CA GLN A 45 -5.21 -1.22 1.78
C GLN A 45 -4.48 -2.26 2.64
N GLU A 46 -4.85 -2.37 3.92
CA GLU A 46 -4.30 -3.36 4.85
C GLU A 46 -4.61 -4.78 4.40
N GLU A 47 -5.85 -5.05 4.00
CA GLU A 47 -6.28 -6.37 3.54
C GLU A 47 -5.67 -6.72 2.18
N LYS A 48 -5.45 -5.74 1.29
CA LYS A 48 -4.65 -5.94 0.07
C LYS A 48 -3.19 -6.24 0.39
N HIS A 49 -2.59 -5.55 1.36
CA HIS A 49 -1.23 -5.81 1.79
C HIS A 49 -1.10 -7.21 2.39
N LYS A 50 -2.07 -7.60 3.23
CA LYS A 50 -2.15 -8.90 3.88
C LYS A 50 -2.42 -10.03 2.88
N ASN A 51 -3.36 -9.87 1.95
CA ASN A 51 -3.60 -10.85 0.88
C ASN A 51 -2.41 -11.00 -0.06
N ARG A 52 -1.65 -9.93 -0.34
CA ARG A 52 -0.38 -10.04 -1.07
C ARG A 52 0.65 -10.87 -0.30
N LEU A 53 0.72 -10.71 1.02
CA LEU A 53 1.62 -11.49 1.87
C LEU A 53 1.18 -12.96 1.99
N LEU A 54 -0.14 -13.22 2.03
CA LEU A 54 -0.72 -14.56 2.21
C LEU A 54 -0.82 -15.38 0.91
N ASN A 55 -1.10 -14.76 -0.25
CA ASN A 55 -1.07 -15.44 -1.55
C ASN A 55 0.35 -15.81 -2.02
N CYS A 56 1.37 -15.51 -1.21
CA CYS A 56 2.76 -15.88 -1.44
C CYS A 56 3.03 -17.39 -1.25
N GLY A 57 2.06 -18.18 -0.78
CA GLY A 57 2.20 -19.62 -0.56
C GLY A 57 1.56 -20.56 -1.60
N THR A 58 0.78 -20.05 -2.55
CA THR A 58 -0.14 -20.89 -3.37
C THR A 58 -0.03 -20.70 -4.89
N ALA A 59 1.13 -20.26 -5.38
CA ALA A 59 1.43 -20.27 -6.82
C ALA A 59 2.58 -21.25 -7.13
N VAL A 60 2.41 -22.51 -6.72
CA VAL A 60 3.26 -23.60 -7.22
C VAL A 60 2.77 -23.98 -8.62
N GLN A 61 3.69 -23.83 -9.58
CA GLN A 61 3.66 -24.42 -10.93
C GLN A 61 2.62 -23.87 -11.92
N THR A 62 3.07 -22.90 -12.69
CA THR A 62 2.94 -22.99 -14.15
C THR A 62 4.21 -22.42 -14.76
N LEU A 63 5.19 -23.31 -14.98
CA LEU A 63 6.30 -23.09 -15.91
C LEU A 63 5.72 -23.00 -17.32
N GLN A 64 4.97 -21.94 -17.61
CA GLN A 64 4.89 -21.46 -18.97
C GLN A 64 6.25 -20.85 -19.26
N THR A 65 6.91 -21.37 -20.27
CA THR A 65 7.99 -20.74 -21.03
C THR A 65 7.51 -19.38 -21.56
N SER A 66 7.34 -18.42 -20.65
CA SER A 66 7.15 -17.02 -20.95
C SER A 66 8.49 -16.52 -21.45
N GLU A 67 8.51 -15.94 -22.65
CA GLU A 67 9.66 -15.22 -23.20
C GLU A 67 10.29 -14.36 -22.09
N MET A 68 11.50 -14.74 -21.65
CA MET A 68 12.18 -13.99 -20.62
C MET A 68 12.57 -12.63 -21.19
N ILE A 69 12.49 -11.59 -20.36
CA ILE A 69 12.85 -10.23 -20.73
C ILE A 69 14.36 -10.08 -20.53
N PRO A 70 15.17 -9.96 -21.60
CA PRO A 70 16.61 -9.83 -21.48
C PRO A 70 16.97 -8.46 -20.90
N LYS A 71 18.16 -8.41 -20.28
CA LYS A 71 18.69 -7.15 -19.75
C LYS A 71 19.05 -6.20 -20.90
N PRO A 72 18.58 -4.95 -20.91
CA PRO A 72 19.00 -3.96 -21.88
C PRO A 72 20.51 -3.68 -21.79
N LYS A 73 21.11 -3.33 -22.93
CA LYS A 73 22.51 -2.87 -22.95
C LYS A 73 22.64 -1.52 -22.25
N GLY A 74 23.74 -1.31 -21.54
CA GLY A 74 24.05 -0.06 -20.84
C GLY A 74 23.74 -0.09 -19.33
N SER A 75 23.80 1.09 -18.72
CA SER A 75 23.54 1.28 -17.28
C SER A 75 22.18 1.95 -17.05
N VAL A 76 21.65 1.85 -15.84
CA VAL A 76 20.40 2.56 -15.51
C VAL A 76 20.69 4.03 -15.24
N GLY A 77 19.98 4.94 -15.89
CA GLY A 77 20.09 6.39 -15.66
C GLY A 77 20.18 7.24 -16.92
N GLU A 78 20.61 8.49 -16.76
CA GLU A 78 20.59 9.57 -17.76
C GLU A 78 21.34 9.26 -19.05
N THR A 79 22.45 8.52 -18.96
CA THR A 79 23.26 8.10 -20.13
C THR A 79 22.96 6.68 -20.59
N GLY A 80 21.95 6.02 -20.03
CA GLY A 80 21.61 4.64 -20.37
C GLY A 80 20.11 4.44 -20.45
N PHE A 81 19.57 3.43 -19.77
CA PHE A 81 18.14 3.09 -19.88
C PHE A 81 17.34 3.48 -18.64
N SER A 82 16.06 3.78 -18.86
CA SER A 82 15.08 3.96 -17.80
C SER A 82 14.62 2.60 -17.28
N LEU A 83 14.78 2.34 -15.97
CA LEU A 83 14.46 1.04 -15.39
C LEU A 83 12.99 0.67 -15.54
N ILE A 84 12.06 1.61 -15.31
CA ILE A 84 10.61 1.37 -15.47
C ILE A 84 10.27 1.00 -16.93
N ALA A 85 10.84 1.72 -17.90
CA ALA A 85 10.62 1.43 -19.31
C ALA A 85 11.23 0.09 -19.72
N ALA A 86 12.44 -0.23 -19.25
CA ALA A 86 13.09 -1.52 -19.48
C ALA A 86 12.35 -2.70 -18.84
N MET A 87 11.62 -2.45 -17.76
CA MET A 87 10.72 -3.41 -17.16
C MET A 87 9.42 -3.57 -17.96
N LYS A 88 9.24 -2.89 -19.10
CA LYS A 88 8.02 -2.86 -19.92
C LYS A 88 6.82 -2.24 -19.18
N LEU A 89 7.07 -1.22 -18.36
CA LEU A 89 6.04 -0.44 -17.65
C LEU A 89 6.05 1.01 -18.13
N ASP A 90 4.86 1.61 -18.26
CA ASP A 90 4.74 3.01 -18.63
C ASP A 90 4.69 3.92 -17.38
N LYS A 91 5.58 4.90 -17.33
CA LYS A 91 5.62 5.90 -16.24
C LYS A 91 4.41 6.83 -16.26
N GLN A 92 3.82 7.07 -17.42
CA GLN A 92 2.66 7.96 -17.58
C GLN A 92 1.35 7.27 -17.20
N ASN A 93 1.31 5.94 -17.29
CA ASN A 93 0.18 5.14 -16.86
C ASN A 93 0.14 5.03 -15.31
N PRO A 94 -0.92 5.50 -14.64
CA PRO A 94 -1.02 5.44 -13.17
C PRO A 94 -0.99 4.02 -12.60
N LYS A 95 -1.52 3.03 -13.32
CA LYS A 95 -1.54 1.63 -12.87
C LYS A 95 -0.14 1.03 -12.91
N ASP A 96 0.57 1.21 -14.00
CA ASP A 96 1.93 0.70 -14.20
C ASP A 96 2.93 1.39 -13.27
N LYS A 97 2.75 2.70 -13.06
CA LYS A 97 3.53 3.47 -12.07
C LYS A 97 3.31 2.94 -10.65
N THR A 98 2.06 2.63 -10.28
CA THR A 98 1.74 2.04 -8.98
C THR A 98 2.39 0.67 -8.84
N LEU A 99 2.25 -0.20 -9.85
CA LEU A 99 2.89 -1.52 -9.87
C LEU A 99 4.41 -1.41 -9.73
N TYR A 100 5.06 -0.52 -10.48
CA TYR A 100 6.50 -0.28 -10.37
C TYR A 100 6.91 0.13 -8.95
N ASN A 101 6.18 1.05 -8.33
CA ASN A 101 6.46 1.49 -6.95
C ASN A 101 6.24 0.37 -5.93
N ASP A 102 5.21 -0.45 -6.11
CA ASP A 102 4.95 -1.63 -5.28
C ASP A 102 6.12 -2.62 -5.37
N ILE A 103 6.61 -2.90 -6.58
CA ILE A 103 7.77 -3.76 -6.81
C ILE A 103 9.01 -3.18 -6.12
N LEU A 104 9.26 -1.87 -6.26
CA LEU A 104 10.37 -1.20 -5.57
C LEU A 104 10.28 -1.35 -4.05
N ALA A 105 9.10 -1.13 -3.47
CA ALA A 105 8.87 -1.26 -2.04
C ALA A 105 9.07 -2.71 -1.58
N CYS A 106 8.51 -3.67 -2.31
CA CYS A 106 8.64 -5.10 -2.05
C CYS A 106 10.11 -5.53 -2.01
N VAL A 107 10.89 -5.22 -3.05
CA VAL A 107 12.31 -5.60 -3.13
C VAL A 107 13.13 -4.96 -2.00
N ARG A 108 12.82 -3.72 -1.60
CA ARG A 108 13.49 -3.05 -0.46
C ARG A 108 13.19 -3.75 0.87
N THR A 109 11.93 -4.08 1.12
CA THR A 109 11.53 -4.82 2.32
C THR A 109 12.19 -6.19 2.37
N LEU A 110 12.21 -6.91 1.24
CA LEU A 110 12.90 -8.19 1.13
C LEU A 110 14.41 -8.06 1.28
N ALA A 111 15.03 -6.99 0.79
CA ALA A 111 16.47 -6.76 0.97
C ALA A 111 16.82 -6.61 2.46
N ILE A 112 15.99 -5.91 3.22
CA ILE A 112 16.14 -5.80 4.69
C ILE A 112 15.95 -7.18 5.33
N GLY A 113 14.89 -7.92 4.97
CA GLY A 113 14.62 -9.27 5.51
C GLY A 113 15.67 -10.32 5.12
N ALA A 114 16.35 -10.15 3.99
CA ALA A 114 17.48 -10.98 3.56
C ALA A 114 18.81 -10.58 4.24
N GLY A 115 18.82 -9.48 5.00
CA GLY A 115 19.99 -8.97 5.71
C GLY A 115 21.03 -8.34 4.80
N ILE A 116 20.62 -7.78 3.66
CA ILE A 116 21.51 -7.03 2.77
C ILE A 116 22.10 -5.84 3.51
N ASP A 117 23.41 -5.65 3.38
CA ASP A 117 24.11 -4.56 4.04
C ASP A 117 24.09 -3.31 3.16
N LEU A 118 23.28 -2.32 3.54
CA LEU A 118 23.13 -1.08 2.79
C LEU A 118 24.32 -0.10 2.95
N SER A 119 25.31 -0.42 3.79
CA SER A 119 26.56 0.35 3.92
C SER A 119 27.64 -0.11 2.94
N CYS A 120 27.52 -1.32 2.42
CA CYS A 120 28.46 -1.91 1.47
C CYS A 120 27.99 -1.71 0.02
N LYS A 121 28.93 -1.68 -0.93
CA LYS A 121 28.57 -1.57 -2.36
C LYS A 121 27.88 -2.85 -2.81
N TYR A 122 27.08 -2.75 -3.87
CA TYR A 122 26.37 -3.89 -4.45
C TYR A 122 27.27 -5.09 -4.76
N LYS A 123 28.48 -4.85 -5.28
CA LYS A 123 29.45 -5.89 -5.65
C LYS A 123 30.11 -6.60 -4.45
N ASP A 124 30.02 -5.97 -3.27
CA ASP A 124 30.65 -6.46 -2.05
C ASP A 124 29.64 -7.22 -1.17
N GLN A 125 28.40 -7.42 -1.65
CA GLN A 125 27.36 -8.16 -0.95
C GLN A 125 27.63 -9.67 -0.94
N SER A 126 27.22 -10.32 0.15
CA SER A 126 27.26 -11.79 0.24
C SER A 126 26.40 -12.43 -0.85
N ILE A 127 26.99 -13.33 -1.63
CA ILE A 127 26.30 -14.09 -2.68
C ILE A 127 25.10 -14.85 -2.12
N THR A 128 25.22 -15.44 -0.92
CA THR A 128 24.14 -16.18 -0.26
C THR A 128 22.94 -15.28 0.06
N LYS A 129 23.19 -14.07 0.58
CA LYS A 129 22.12 -13.10 0.88
C LYS A 129 21.47 -12.59 -0.40
N MET A 130 22.28 -12.36 -1.43
CA MET A 130 21.79 -11.99 -2.75
C MET A 130 20.88 -13.06 -3.34
N ALA A 131 21.29 -14.33 -3.30
CA ALA A 131 20.48 -15.44 -3.79
C ALA A 131 19.15 -15.56 -3.05
N LYS A 132 19.16 -15.44 -1.70
CA LYS A 132 17.95 -15.42 -0.87
C LYS A 132 16.99 -14.31 -1.29
N LEU A 133 17.50 -13.10 -1.52
CA LEU A 133 16.70 -11.98 -2.00
C LEU A 133 16.09 -12.26 -3.38
N MET A 134 16.89 -12.76 -4.33
CA MET A 134 16.41 -13.02 -5.69
C MET A 134 15.29 -14.06 -5.71
N LEU A 135 15.42 -15.11 -4.90
CA LEU A 135 14.40 -16.15 -4.77
C LEU A 135 13.12 -15.59 -4.15
N ALA A 136 13.22 -14.93 -2.99
CA ALA A 136 12.08 -14.35 -2.31
C ALA A 136 11.36 -13.28 -3.17
N ALA A 137 12.11 -12.51 -3.96
CA ALA A 137 11.52 -11.51 -4.85
C ALA A 137 10.64 -12.15 -5.95
N LYS A 138 11.04 -13.31 -6.49
CA LYS A 138 10.24 -14.04 -7.47
C LYS A 138 8.99 -14.67 -6.86
N GLU A 139 9.09 -15.14 -5.61
CA GLU A 139 7.98 -15.75 -4.88
C GLU A 139 6.91 -14.72 -4.49
N VAL A 140 7.34 -13.55 -4.02
CA VAL A 140 6.42 -12.47 -3.58
C VAL A 140 5.85 -11.69 -4.76
N GLU A 141 6.66 -11.49 -5.80
CA GLU A 141 6.29 -10.69 -6.96
C GLU A 141 6.54 -11.48 -8.26
N PRO A 142 5.57 -12.29 -8.71
CA PRO A 142 5.70 -13.13 -9.89
C PRO A 142 6.05 -12.35 -11.16
N TYR A 143 5.76 -11.04 -11.21
CA TYR A 143 6.20 -10.18 -12.29
C TYR A 143 7.73 -10.19 -12.46
N LEU A 144 8.49 -10.27 -11.36
CA LEU A 144 9.95 -10.31 -11.37
C LEU A 144 10.51 -11.63 -11.92
N ALA A 145 9.72 -12.71 -11.96
CA ALA A 145 10.15 -13.99 -12.53
C ALA A 145 10.37 -13.93 -14.04
N LYS A 146 9.82 -12.91 -14.72
CA LYS A 146 9.91 -12.73 -16.17
C LYS A 146 11.26 -12.19 -16.64
N PHE A 147 12.15 -11.76 -15.74
CA PHE A 147 13.41 -11.11 -16.10
C PHE A 147 14.60 -12.08 -16.02
N GLU A 148 15.39 -12.14 -17.09
CA GLU A 148 16.60 -12.98 -17.16
C GLU A 148 17.59 -12.65 -16.05
N ASP A 149 18.21 -13.68 -15.47
CA ASP A 149 19.22 -13.56 -14.41
C ASP A 149 18.81 -12.67 -13.22
N ASN A 150 17.50 -12.44 -13.02
CA ASN A 150 16.98 -11.50 -12.03
C ASN A 150 17.51 -10.07 -12.20
N TRP A 151 17.80 -9.64 -13.43
CA TRP A 151 18.47 -8.36 -13.66
C TRP A 151 17.66 -7.18 -13.11
N ALA A 152 16.33 -7.24 -13.18
CA ALA A 152 15.45 -6.19 -12.67
C ALA A 152 15.61 -6.02 -11.15
N THR A 153 15.49 -7.11 -10.39
CA THR A 153 15.71 -7.13 -8.94
C THR A 153 17.11 -6.62 -8.57
N GLY A 154 18.14 -7.05 -9.31
CA GLY A 154 19.51 -6.58 -9.10
C GLY A 154 19.67 -5.07 -9.32
N GLN A 155 19.03 -4.51 -10.35
CA GLN A 155 19.09 -3.07 -10.61
C GLN A 155 18.31 -2.26 -9.57
N ILE A 156 17.14 -2.74 -9.14
CA ILE A 156 16.38 -2.12 -8.06
C ILE A 156 17.22 -2.07 -6.78
N LEU A 157 17.86 -3.18 -6.41
CA LEU A 157 18.71 -3.21 -5.22
C LEU A 157 19.90 -2.25 -5.35
N ARG A 158 20.55 -2.22 -6.51
CA ARG A 158 21.66 -1.29 -6.77
C ARG A 158 21.23 0.17 -6.60
N GLN A 159 20.07 0.54 -7.14
CA GLN A 159 19.51 1.88 -6.94
C GLN A 159 19.27 2.17 -5.46
N TYR A 160 18.76 1.19 -4.71
CA TYR A 160 18.47 1.36 -3.30
C TYR A 160 19.74 1.62 -2.46
N ILE A 161 20.77 0.79 -2.63
CA ILE A 161 22.06 0.96 -1.95
C ILE A 161 22.67 2.33 -2.31
N ASN A 162 22.71 2.66 -3.60
CA ASN A 162 23.27 3.93 -4.06
C ASN A 162 22.49 5.14 -3.53
N GLY A 163 21.16 5.04 -3.45
CA GLY A 163 20.30 6.06 -2.87
C GLY A 163 20.59 6.28 -1.39
N LYS A 164 20.78 5.20 -0.63
CA LYS A 164 21.18 5.27 0.79
C LYS A 164 22.53 5.95 0.97
N HIS A 165 23.55 5.56 0.19
CA HIS A 165 24.86 6.21 0.24
C HIS A 165 24.80 7.71 -0.09
N LYS A 166 24.02 8.10 -1.11
CA LYS A 166 23.83 9.51 -1.47
C LYS A 166 23.17 10.29 -0.33
N TYR A 167 22.15 9.71 0.29
CA TYR A 167 21.46 10.33 1.43
C TYR A 167 22.41 10.51 2.63
N GLU A 168 23.16 9.47 3.01
CA GLU A 168 24.12 9.57 4.12
C GLU A 168 25.23 10.58 3.82
N ALA A 169 25.72 10.63 2.57
CA ALA A 169 26.70 11.62 2.16
C ALA A 169 26.15 13.05 2.19
N ALA A 170 24.89 13.26 1.80
CA ALA A 170 24.24 14.56 1.84
C ALA A 170 23.93 15.01 3.28
N LYS A 171 23.54 14.06 4.14
CA LYS A 171 23.36 14.28 5.58
C LYS A 171 24.68 14.68 6.26
N ALA A 172 25.78 13.98 5.96
CA ALA A 172 27.11 14.31 6.49
C ALA A 172 27.60 15.70 6.04
N ARG A 173 27.13 16.19 4.88
CA ARG A 173 27.42 17.55 4.37
C ARG A 173 26.48 18.63 4.90
N GLY A 174 25.50 18.29 5.74
CA GLY A 174 24.52 19.24 6.29
C GLY A 174 23.52 19.76 5.24
N THR A 175 23.40 19.12 4.07
CA THR A 175 22.51 19.57 2.99
C THR A 175 21.07 19.09 3.15
N VAL A 176 20.82 18.12 4.03
CA VAL A 176 19.50 17.56 4.30
C VAL A 176 19.15 17.80 5.77
N ASN A 177 18.26 18.76 6.04
CA ASN A 177 17.65 18.92 7.35
C ASN A 177 16.58 17.83 7.51
N GLY A 178 16.64 17.11 8.63
CA GLY A 178 15.76 15.99 8.96
C GLY A 178 14.34 16.40 9.27
#